data_AF-A0AAJ1QS62-F1
#
_entry.id   AF-A0AAJ1QS62-F1
#
_cell.length_a   1.000
_cell.length_b   1.000
_cell.length_c   1.000
_cell.angle_alpha   90.00
_cell.angle_beta   90.00
_cell.angle_gamma   90.00
#
_symmetry.space_group_name_H-M   'P 1'
#
loop_
_entity.id
_entity.type
_entity.pdbx_description
1 polymer ?
#
loop_
_entity_poly.entity_id
_entity_poly.type
_entity_poly.pdbx_seq_one_letter_code
_entity_poly.pdbx_strand_id
1 'polypeptide(L)' 'MAKVLELIFVTEEGKSATISVDNPKEPVEVNTVKLAMEKIIAGNVFVTSSGDFVDLKAARLVERNVEEVELI' A
#
# COMPACT_ATOMS: atom_id res chain seq x y z
N MET A 1 11.47 5.59 14.03
CA MET A 1 11.03 6.02 12.69
C MET A 1 10.68 4.78 11.89
N ALA A 2 9.41 4.54 11.60
CA ALA A 2 8.96 3.43 10.76
C ALA A 2 8.32 4.03 9.51
N LYS A 3 8.95 3.82 8.35
CA LYS A 3 8.33 4.12 7.06
C LYS A 3 7.48 2.93 6.65
N VAL A 4 6.30 3.22 6.12
CA VAL A 4 5.36 2.23 5.60
C VAL A 4 5.01 2.61 4.18
N LEU A 5 5.20 1.69 3.23
CA LEU A 5 4.73 1.88 1.86
C LEU A 5 3.32 1.34 1.76
N GLU A 6 2.36 2.20 1.45
CA GLU A 6 0.97 1.82 1.22
C GLU A 6 0.72 1.70 -0.29
N LEU A 7 0.30 0.51 -0.70
CA LEU A 7 -0.10 0.17 -2.07
C LEU A 7 -1.62 0.15 -2.11
N ILE A 8 -2.22 1.02 -2.91
CA ILE A 8 -3.68 1.22 -2.96
C ILE A 8 -4.20 0.69 -4.29
N PHE A 9 -5.19 -0.20 -4.20
CA PHE A 9 -5.82 -0.88 -5.32
C PHE A 9 -7.28 -0.46 -5.46
N VAL A 10 -7.82 -0.55 -6.67
CA VAL A 10 -9.25 -0.54 -6.94
C VAL A 10 -9.73 -1.99 -6.93
N THR A 11 -10.85 -2.25 -6.25
CA THR A 11 -11.48 -3.58 -6.21
C THR A 11 -12.60 -3.69 -7.25
N GLU A 12 -13.09 -4.89 -7.51
CA GLU A 12 -14.20 -5.14 -8.46
C GLU A 12 -15.44 -4.28 -8.20
N GLU A 13 -15.79 -4.05 -6.94
CA GLU A 13 -16.90 -3.17 -6.56
C GLU A 13 -16.58 -1.65 -6.68
N GLY A 14 -15.43 -1.27 -7.24
CA GLY A 14 -14.99 0.12 -7.38
C GLY A 14 -14.54 0.76 -6.06
N LYS A 15 -14.41 -0.02 -4.98
CA LYS A 15 -13.89 0.44 -3.69
C LYS A 15 -12.36 0.42 -3.69
N SER A 16 -11.76 0.83 -2.58
CA SER A 16 -10.31 0.84 -2.42
C SER A 16 -9.86 -0.08 -1.31
N ALA A 17 -8.78 -0.79 -1.57
CA ALA A 17 -8.11 -1.65 -0.61
C ALA A 17 -6.62 -1.31 -0.58
N THR A 18 -6.02 -1.44 0.60
CA THR A 18 -4.64 -1.03 0.83
C THR A 18 -3.83 -2.22 1.35
N ILE A 19 -2.64 -2.43 0.77
CA ILE A 19 -1.61 -3.30 1.32
C ILE A 19 -0.52 -2.40 1.91
N SER A 20 -0.19 -2.62 3.17
CA SER A 20 0.91 -1.94 3.87
C SER A 20 2.16 -2.81 3.86
N VAL A 21 3.28 -2.22 3.45
CA VAL A 21 4.61 -2.84 3.49
C VAL A 21 5.44 -2.09 4.52
N ASP A 22 5.66 -2.74 5.66
CA ASP A 22 6.52 -2.22 6.72
C ASP A 22 7.99 -2.27 6.31
N ASN A 23 8.75 -1.23 6.66
CA ASN A 23 10.18 -1.09 6.34
C ASN A 23 10.48 -1.37 4.85
N PRO A 24 9.87 -0.60 3.92
CA PRO A 24 10.07 -0.83 2.50
C PRO A 24 11.54 -0.63 2.12
N LYS A 25 11.99 -1.37 1.11
CA LYS A 25 13.33 -1.20 0.54
C LYS A 25 13.49 0.22 0.00
N GLU A 26 14.60 0.89 0.36
CA GLU A 26 14.95 2.22 -0.12
C GLU A 26 16.08 2.16 -1.17
N PRO A 27 16.04 3.01 -2.22
CA PRO A 27 14.99 3.97 -2.54
C PRO A 27 13.70 3.31 -3.06
N VAL A 28 12.56 3.95 -2.79
CA VAL A 28 11.26 3.50 -3.31
C VAL A 28 11.12 3.97 -4.76
N GLU A 29 11.52 3.11 -5.69
CA GLU A 29 11.46 3.40 -7.13
C GLU A 29 10.06 3.16 -7.70
N VAL A 30 9.49 4.17 -8.38
CA VAL A 30 8.10 4.15 -8.90
C VAL A 30 7.86 2.95 -9.82
N ASN A 31 8.79 2.64 -10.73
CA ASN A 31 8.66 1.52 -11.66
C ASN A 31 8.64 0.17 -10.94
N THR A 32 9.46 0.03 -9.89
CA THR A 32 9.51 -1.20 -9.08
C THR A 32 8.22 -1.40 -8.30
N VAL A 33 7.68 -0.33 -7.71
CA VAL A 33 6.40 -0.36 -7.00
C VAL A 33 5.27 -0.72 -7.95
N LYS A 34 5.20 -0.08 -9.12
CA LYS A 34 4.18 -0.37 -10.13
C LYS A 34 4.22 -1.83 -10.56
N LEU A 35 5.39 -2.36 -10.91
CA LEU A 35 5.55 -3.75 -11.32
C LEU A 35 5.16 -4.73 -10.20
N ALA A 36 5.46 -4.41 -8.94
CA ALA A 36 5.05 -5.22 -7.81
C ALA A 36 3.52 -5.25 -7.66
N MET A 37 2.86 -4.10 -7.76
CA MET A 37 1.40 -4.01 -7.71
C MET A 37 0.73 -4.73 -8.89
N GLU A 38 1.28 -4.64 -10.11
CA GLU A 38 0.78 -5.39 -11.28
C GLU A 38 0.89 -6.91 -11.06
N LYS A 39 2.00 -7.38 -10.48
CA LYS A 39 2.16 -8.80 -10.12
C LYS A 39 1.18 -9.25 -9.06
N ILE A 40 0.82 -8.38 -8.10
CA ILE A 40 -0.17 -8.68 -7.07
C ILE A 40 -1.55 -8.89 -7.71
N ILE A 41 -1.96 -8.02 -8.63
CA ILE A 41 -3.21 -8.16 -9.38
C ILE A 41 -3.17 -9.44 -10.24
N ALA A 42 -2.09 -9.64 -11.01
CA ALA A 42 -1.95 -10.81 -11.88
C ALA A 42 -1.92 -12.14 -11.11
N GLY A 43 -1.41 -12.12 -9.88
CA GLY A 43 -1.43 -13.28 -9.00
C GLY A 43 -2.83 -13.66 -8.51
N ASN A 44 -3.76 -12.70 -8.44
CA ASN A 44 -5.13 -12.84 -7.94
C ASN A 44 -5.27 -13.71 -6.67
N VAL A 45 -4.34 -13.51 -5.72
CA VAL A 45 -4.27 -14.29 -4.46
C VAL A 45 -4.94 -13.59 -3.28
N PHE A 46 -5.31 -12.32 -3.43
CA PHE A 46 -5.92 -11.51 -2.37
C PHE A 46 -7.38 -11.25 -2.69
N VAL A 47 -8.26 -11.72 -1.80
CA VAL A 47 -9.70 -11.43 -1.84
C VAL A 47 -10.01 -10.43 -0.75
N THR A 48 -10.71 -9.36 -1.10
CA THR A 48 -11.23 -8.41 -0.11
C THR A 48 -12.73 -8.54 0.07
N SER A 49 -13.28 -7.90 1.09
CA SER A 49 -14.73 -7.84 1.28
C SER A 49 -15.47 -7.12 0.14
N SER A 50 -14.75 -6.41 -0.74
CA SER A 50 -15.29 -5.70 -1.90
C SER A 50 -14.79 -6.26 -3.24
N GLY A 51 -14.43 -7.54 -3.25
CA GLY A 51 -13.97 -8.28 -4.43
C GLY A 51 -12.46 -8.31 -4.62
N ASP A 52 -12.04 -8.81 -5.77
CA ASP A 52 -10.63 -8.93 -6.16
C ASP A 52 -10.02 -7.57 -6.52
N PHE A 53 -8.70 -7.49 -6.56
CA PHE A 53 -8.01 -6.29 -7.07
C PHE A 53 -8.07 -6.27 -8.60
N VAL A 54 -8.55 -5.17 -9.18
CA VAL A 54 -8.71 -5.03 -10.63
C VAL A 54 -7.87 -3.93 -11.24
N ASP A 55 -7.45 -2.92 -10.46
CA ASP A 55 -6.66 -1.81 -10.97
C ASP A 55 -5.76 -1.17 -9.90
N LEU A 56 -4.77 -0.42 -10.36
CA LEU A 56 -3.84 0.38 -9.57
C LEU A 56 -4.48 1.73 -9.24
N LYS A 57 -4.68 2.04 -7.96
CA LYS A 57 -5.21 3.36 -7.57
C LYS A 57 -4.10 4.37 -7.30
N ALA A 58 -3.17 4.02 -6.40
CA ALA A 58 -2.07 4.88 -6.00
C ALA A 58 -1.03 4.10 -5.17
N ALA A 59 0.14 4.68 -4.95
CA ALA A 59 1.07 4.24 -3.92
C ALA A 59 1.60 5.46 -3.16
N ARG A 60 1.79 5.33 -1.84
CA ARG A 60 2.33 6.41 -1.00
C ARG A 60 3.26 5.88 0.08
N LEU A 61 4.36 6.59 0.30
CA LEU A 61 5.28 6.33 1.41
C LEU A 61 4.84 7.17 2.60
N VAL A 62 4.48 6.50 3.70
CA VAL A 62 4.03 7.14 4.94
C VAL A 62 5.13 7.06 5.97
N GLU A 63 5.57 8.20 6.48
CA GLU A 63 6.50 8.30 7.59
C GLU A 63 5.74 8.81 8.82
N ARG A 64 5.77 8.04 9.91
CA ARG A 64 5.14 8.42 11.18
C ARG A 64 6.20 8.79 12.19
N ASN A 65 6.10 10.01 12.69
CA ASN A 65 6.82 10.48 13.87
C ASN A 65 5.84 10.54 15.04
N VAL A 66 6.19 9.87 16.13
CA VAL A 66 5.42 9.87 17.39
C VAL A 66 6.31 10.57 18.42
N GLU A 67 5.79 11.65 19.00
CA GLU A 67 6.43 12.39 20.08
C GLU A 67 5.44 12.43 21.24
N GLU A 68 5.88 11.96 22.40
CA GLU A 68 5.07 12.00 23.61
C GLU A 68 5.07 13.43 24.16
N VAL A 69 3.89 13.95 24.49
CA VAL A 69 3.73 15.26 25.11
C VAL A 69 3.35 15.05 26.58
N GLU A 70 4.16 15.61 27.48
CA GLU A 70 3.83 15.63 28.91
C GLU A 70 2.65 16.57 29.18
N LEU A 71 1.61 16.02 29.83
CA LEU A 71 0.50 16.80 30.36
C LEU A 71 0.82 17.09 31.83
N ILE A 72 1.30 18.30 32.10
CA ILE A 72 1.49 18.83 33.46
C ILE A 72 0.15 19.21 34.11
#